data_AF-A0A7L3AVJ8-F1
#
_entry.id   AF-A0A7L3AVJ8-F1
#
_cell.length_a   1.000
_cell.length_b   1.000
_cell.length_c   1.000
_cell.angle_alpha   90.00
_cell.angle_beta   90.00
_cell.angle_gamma   90.00
#
_symmetry.space_group_name_H-M   'P 1'
#
loop_
_entity.id
_entity.type
_entity.pdbx_description
1 polymer ?
#
loop_
_entity_poly.entity_id
_entity_poly.type
_entity_poly.pdbx_seq_one_letter_code
_entity_poly.pdbx_strand_id
1 'polypeptide(L)'
;GEHGGGHLGEETSFRWQCVEQPIGKLLFRRFLEGEPGLAAAGALWAELEAYERCEEAERGAVAAALRSRFFTVGGAQHCGFLSAAATAPPTGEAPP
;
A
#
# COMPACT_ATOMS: atom_id res chain seq x y z
N GLY A 1 18.08 -36.32 -0.83
CA GLY A 1 17.40 -35.27 -0.05
C GLY A 1 18.32 -34.08 -0.07
N GLU A 2 18.08 -33.15 -0.97
CA GLU A 2 18.90 -31.95 -1.14
C GLU A 2 17.97 -30.74 -1.06
N HIS A 3 17.96 -30.08 0.09
CA HIS A 3 17.41 -28.73 0.27
C HIS A 3 18.50 -27.90 0.93
N GLY A 4 19.49 -27.51 0.14
CA GLY A 4 20.62 -26.68 0.57
C GLY A 4 20.87 -25.59 -0.47
N GLY A 5 19.93 -24.65 -0.61
CA GLY A 5 20.06 -23.55 -1.57
C GLY A 5 19.17 -22.33 -1.35
N GLY A 6 18.20 -22.37 -0.41
CA GLY A 6 17.23 -21.28 -0.22
C GLY A 6 17.63 -20.18 0.77
N HIS A 7 18.56 -20.45 1.69
CA HIS A 7 18.71 -19.61 2.89
C HIS A 7 19.29 -18.20 2.62
N LEU A 8 20.17 -18.03 1.63
CA LEU A 8 20.82 -16.74 1.36
C LEU A 8 19.93 -15.73 0.62
N GLY A 9 18.91 -16.20 -0.11
CA GLY A 9 17.99 -15.33 -0.86
C GLY A 9 16.93 -14.69 0.03
N GLU A 10 16.55 -15.36 1.12
CA GLU A 10 15.54 -14.87 2.05
C GLU A 10 16.09 -13.78 2.98
N GLU A 11 17.36 -13.88 3.41
CA GLU A 11 17.99 -12.91 4.31
C GLU A 11 18.12 -11.48 3.74
N THR A 12 18.03 -11.29 2.42
CA THR A 12 18.08 -9.95 1.78
C THR A 12 16.79 -9.59 1.03
N SER A 13 15.79 -10.48 1.03
CA SER A 13 14.52 -10.23 0.35
C SER A 13 13.67 -9.20 1.08
N PHE A 14 13.37 -8.08 0.42
CA PHE A 14 12.44 -7.07 0.92
C PHE A 14 11.05 -7.67 1.19
N ARG A 15 10.55 -8.49 0.27
CA ARG A 15 9.23 -9.12 0.42
C ARG A 15 9.18 -9.98 1.67
N TRP A 16 10.19 -10.80 1.89
CA TRP A 16 10.27 -11.65 3.07
C TRP A 16 10.34 -10.80 4.34
N GLN A 17 11.31 -9.89 4.43
CA GLN A 17 11.59 -9.14 5.65
C GLN A 17 10.52 -8.10 5.99
N CYS A 18 10.02 -7.36 5.01
CA CYS A 18 9.20 -6.18 5.24
C CYS A 18 7.71 -6.40 4.97
N VAL A 19 7.30 -7.53 4.39
CA VAL A 19 5.90 -7.81 4.04
C VAL A 19 5.39 -9.10 4.69
N GLU A 20 6.17 -10.18 4.62
CA GLU A 20 5.71 -11.50 5.09
C GLU A 20 6.07 -11.75 6.57
N GLN A 21 7.24 -11.29 7.03
CA GLN A 21 7.63 -11.36 8.44
C GLN A 21 6.86 -10.31 9.27
N PRO A 22 6.00 -10.70 10.25
CA PRO A 22 5.14 -9.75 10.96
C PRO A 22 5.90 -8.66 11.71
N ILE A 23 7.00 -9.04 12.39
CA ILE A 23 7.84 -8.08 13.12
C ILE A 23 8.57 -7.16 12.15
N GLY A 24 9.14 -7.71 11.07
CA GLY A 24 9.84 -6.90 10.08
C GLY A 24 8.91 -5.93 9.34
N LYS A 25 7.68 -6.35 9.02
CA LYS A 25 6.62 -5.47 8.51
C LYS A 25 6.25 -4.37 9.49
N LEU A 26 6.11 -4.69 10.78
CA LEU A 26 5.82 -3.69 11.81
C LEU A 26 6.94 -2.64 11.88
N LEU A 27 8.21 -3.07 11.95
CA LEU A 27 9.36 -2.17 11.99
C LEU A 27 9.45 -1.32 10.73
N PHE A 28 9.24 -1.90 9.56
CA PHE A 28 9.27 -1.18 8.30
C PHE A 28 8.13 -0.15 8.21
N ARG A 29 6.91 -0.46 8.68
CA ARG A 29 5.83 0.52 8.78
C ARG A 29 6.18 1.71 9.67
N ARG A 30 6.83 1.47 10.82
CA ARG A 30 7.32 2.55 11.69
C ARG A 30 8.40 3.40 11.03
N PHE A 31 9.29 2.78 10.26
CA PHE A 31 10.25 3.50 9.45
C PHE A 31 9.56 4.41 8.41
N LEU A 32 8.58 3.89 7.67
CA LEU A 32 7.81 4.68 6.69
C LEU A 32 7.09 5.87 7.35
N GLU A 33 6.49 5.67 8.54
CA GLU A 33 5.82 6.73 9.30
C GLU A 33 6.78 7.87 9.70
N GLY A 34 8.04 7.54 10.01
CA GLY A 34 9.05 8.49 10.48
C GLY A 34 9.82 9.22 9.36
N GLU A 35 9.78 8.71 8.13
CA GLU A 35 10.52 9.26 6.99
C GLU A 35 9.60 10.14 6.13
N PRO A 36 9.75 11.48 6.13
CA PRO A 36 8.81 12.40 5.47
C PRO A 36 8.57 12.11 3.99
N GLY A 37 9.60 11.65 3.26
CA GLY A 37 9.47 11.27 1.85
C GLY A 37 8.68 9.99 1.59
N LEU A 38 8.48 9.16 2.62
CA LEU A 38 7.84 7.84 2.52
C LEU A 38 6.53 7.75 3.33
N ALA A 39 6.26 8.71 4.21
CA ALA A 39 5.10 8.73 5.10
C ALA A 39 3.76 8.59 4.35
N ALA A 40 3.62 9.22 3.18
CA ALA A 40 2.42 9.08 2.35
C ALA A 40 2.22 7.64 1.83
N ALA A 41 3.30 6.97 1.43
CA ALA A 41 3.25 5.57 0.97
C ALA A 41 2.90 4.61 2.12
N GLY A 42 3.50 4.82 3.30
CA GLY A 42 3.18 4.05 4.50
C GLY A 42 1.72 4.21 4.94
N ALA A 43 1.19 5.45 4.90
CA ALA A 43 -0.20 5.73 5.19
C ALA A 43 -1.15 5.10 4.17
N LEU A 44 -0.87 5.20 2.87
CA LEU A 44 -1.68 4.55 1.84
C LEU A 44 -1.75 3.03 2.05
N TRP A 45 -0.62 2.38 2.31
CA TRP A 45 -0.59 0.94 2.55
C TRP A 45 -1.46 0.55 3.75
N ALA A 46 -1.35 1.27 4.86
CA ALA A 46 -2.18 1.04 6.05
C ALA A 46 -3.68 1.13 5.75
N GLU A 47 -4.09 2.12 4.96
CA GLU A 47 -5.49 2.35 4.61
C GLU A 47 -6.01 1.31 3.61
N LEU A 48 -5.17 0.81 2.69
CA LEU A 48 -5.55 -0.30 1.80
C LEU A 48 -5.79 -1.60 2.58
N GLU A 49 -4.96 -1.92 3.58
CA GLU A 49 -5.19 -3.07 4.46
C GLU A 49 -6.43 -2.93 5.35
N ALA A 50 -6.82 -1.69 5.67
CA ALA A 50 -8.07 -1.40 6.36
C ALA A 50 -9.26 -1.56 5.40
N TYR A 51 -9.13 -1.06 4.16
CA TYR A 51 -10.13 -1.16 3.12
C TYR A 51 -10.47 -2.61 2.74
N GLU A 52 -9.48 -3.51 2.69
CA GLU A 52 -9.69 -4.95 2.47
C GLU A 52 -10.60 -5.60 3.53
N ARG A 53 -10.68 -5.00 4.72
CA ARG A 53 -11.52 -5.46 5.84
C ARG A 53 -12.79 -4.63 6.01
N CYS A 54 -13.08 -3.72 5.08
CA CYS A 54 -14.22 -2.82 5.14
C CYS A 54 -15.51 -3.52 4.69
N GLU A 55 -16.59 -3.26 5.43
CA GLU A 55 -17.92 -3.75 5.12
C GLU A 55 -18.39 -3.23 3.76
N GLU A 56 -19.20 -4.02 3.04
CA GLU A 56 -19.70 -3.68 1.71
C GLU A 56 -20.37 -2.29 1.67
N ALA A 57 -21.19 -2.00 2.68
CA ALA A 57 -21.94 -0.76 2.79
C ALA A 57 -21.04 0.50 2.92
N GLU A 58 -19.85 0.35 3.48
CA GLU A 58 -18.90 1.44 3.71
C GLU A 58 -17.86 1.56 2.58
N ARG A 59 -17.67 0.49 1.82
CA ARG A 59 -16.59 0.37 0.83
C ARG A 59 -16.60 1.49 -0.20
N GLY A 60 -17.76 1.88 -0.71
CA GLY A 60 -17.87 2.99 -1.68
C GLY A 60 -17.34 4.32 -1.13
N ALA A 61 -17.69 4.65 0.12
CA ALA A 61 -17.28 5.88 0.78
C ALA A 61 -15.78 5.87 1.11
N VAL A 62 -15.25 4.74 1.63
CA VAL A 62 -13.83 4.60 1.94
C VAL A 62 -12.99 4.66 0.66
N ALA A 63 -13.43 4.03 -0.43
CA ALA A 63 -12.74 4.12 -1.73
C ALA A 63 -12.66 5.56 -2.25
N ALA A 64 -13.75 6.33 -2.13
CA ALA A 64 -13.76 7.73 -2.51
C ALA A 64 -12.79 8.58 -1.68
N ALA A 65 -12.73 8.34 -0.36
CA ALA A 65 -11.80 9.02 0.55
C ALA A 65 -10.33 8.68 0.26
N LEU A 66 -10.03 7.42 -0.07
CA LEU A 66 -8.70 6.99 -0.50
C LEU A 66 -8.25 7.73 -1.78
N ARG A 67 -9.13 7.79 -2.79
CA ARG A 67 -8.83 8.47 -4.06
C ARG A 67 -8.55 9.96 -3.86
N SER A 68 -9.38 10.65 -3.08
CA SER A 68 -9.22 12.10 -2.86
C SER A 68 -7.95 12.42 -2.05
N ARG A 69 -7.61 11.58 -1.06
CA ARG A 69 -6.45 11.80 -0.18
C ARG A 69 -5.12 11.44 -0.83
N PHE A 70 -5.06 10.31 -1.53
CA PHE A 70 -3.78 9.73 -1.98
C PHE A 70 -3.57 9.77 -3.50
N PHE A 71 -4.62 9.69 -4.32
CA PHE A 71 -4.45 9.56 -5.79
C PHE A 71 -4.65 10.87 -6.54
N THR A 72 -5.22 11.87 -5.89
CA THR A 72 -5.52 13.17 -6.50
C THR A 72 -4.38 14.15 -6.27
N VAL A 73 -3.91 14.80 -7.34
CA VAL A 73 -2.91 15.88 -7.23
C VAL A 73 -3.47 16.99 -6.35
N GLY A 74 -2.71 17.39 -5.33
CA GLY A 74 -3.14 18.36 -4.31
C GLY A 74 -3.91 17.74 -3.12
N GLY A 75 -4.16 16.43 -3.13
CA GLY A 75 -4.64 15.70 -1.96
C GLY A 75 -3.63 15.76 -0.81
N ALA A 76 -4.13 15.73 0.43
CA ALA A 76 -3.33 15.95 1.64
C ALA A 76 -2.11 15.01 1.78
N GLN A 77 -2.17 13.82 1.19
CA GLN A 77 -1.08 12.85 1.16
C GLN A 77 -0.89 12.25 -0.23
N HIS A 78 -0.97 13.11 -1.25
CA HIS A 78 -0.83 12.70 -2.65
C HIS A 78 0.42 11.83 -2.88
N CYS A 79 0.22 10.61 -3.36
CA CYS A 79 1.25 9.63 -3.67
C CYS A 79 1.75 9.82 -5.11
N GLY A 80 2.60 10.82 -5.33
CA GLY A 80 3.12 11.16 -6.65
C GLY A 80 4.02 10.09 -7.32
N PHE A 81 4.37 9.01 -6.61
CA PHE A 81 5.09 7.88 -7.19
C PHE A 81 4.18 6.92 -7.98
N LEU A 82 2.85 7.02 -7.81
CA LEU A 82 1.90 6.19 -8.53
C LEU A 82 1.81 6.61 -9.99
N SER A 83 1.75 5.63 -10.88
CA SER A 83 1.52 5.89 -12.30
C SER A 83 0.05 6.25 -12.56
N ALA A 84 -0.20 6.98 -13.64
CA ALA A 84 -1.57 7.30 -14.06
C ALA A 84 -2.44 6.05 -14.27
N ALA A 85 -1.84 4.94 -14.71
CA ALA A 85 -2.54 3.67 -14.88
C ALA A 85 -2.96 3.05 -13.54
N ALA A 86 -2.13 3.17 -12.50
CA ALA A 86 -2.44 2.63 -11.17
C ALA A 86 -3.59 3.40 -10.47
N THR A 87 -3.78 4.67 -10.81
CA THR A 87 -4.83 5.54 -10.25
C THR A 87 -6.04 5.70 -11.17
N ALA A 88 -6.07 5.04 -12.32
CA ALA A 88 -7.16 5.15 -13.28
C ALA A 88 -8.45 4.53 -12.72
N PRO A 89 -9.63 5.09 -13.03
CA PRO A 89 -10.89 4.42 -12.76
C PRO A 89 -10.94 3.10 -13.55
N PRO A 90 -11.67 2.07 -13.05
CA PRO A 90 -11.82 0.82 -13.78
C PRO A 90 -12.45 1.11 -15.15
N THR A 91 -11.83 0.61 -16.21
CA THR A 91 -12.34 0.72 -17.58
C THR A 91 -13.65 -0.07 -17.68
N GLY A 92 -14.79 0.61 -17.48
CA GLY A 92 -16.11 -0.01 -17.51
C GLY A 92 -17.24 0.81 -16.88
N GLU A 93 -16.94 1.81 -16.07
CA GLU A 93 -17.98 2.70 -15.52
C GLU A 93 -18.17 3.91 -16.45
N ALA A 94 -19.23 3.87 -17.26
CA ALA A 94 -19.67 5.02 -18.05
C ALA A 94 -19.97 6.20 -17.09
N PRO A 95 -19.65 7.44 -17.47
CA PRO A 95 -20.03 8.61 -16.67
C PRO A 95 -21.57 8.71 -16.62
N PRO A 96 -22.14 9.31 -15.56
CA PRO A 96 -23.59 9.51 -15.43
C PRO A 96 -24.18 10.37 -16.56
#